data_AF-A0A1Z4LUT0-F1
#
_entry.id   AF-A0A1Z4LUT0-F1
#
_cell.length_a   1.000
_cell.length_b   1.000
_cell.length_c   1.000
_cell.angle_alpha   90.00
_cell.angle_beta   90.00
_cell.angle_gamma   90.00
#
_symmetry.space_group_name_H-M   'P 1'
#
loop_
_entity.id
_entity.type
_entity.pdbx_description
1 polymer ?
#
loop_
_entity_poly.entity_id
_entity_poly.type
_entity_poly.pdbx_seq_one_letter_code
_entity_poly.pdbx_strand_id
1 'polypeptide(L)'
;MFYFSQVNIGINLGANFASWLGFIQIIFGLFYLIFAIVKLIPTRSRLSRIATIFYIIQLIILPPLLLLSGIILVFQGWRLDPILQFQQLILSALIFYLR
;
A
#
# COMPACT_ATOMS: atom_id res chain seq x y z
N MET A 1 -21.35 19.81 29.09
CA MET A 1 -20.28 20.07 28.11
C MET A 1 -19.86 18.75 27.52
N PHE A 2 -20.65 18.25 26.56
CA PHE A 2 -20.31 17.04 25.84
C PHE A 2 -19.19 17.41 24.88
N TYR A 3 -17.97 16.95 25.14
CA TYR A 3 -16.89 17.06 24.17
C TYR A 3 -17.36 16.31 22.93
N PHE A 4 -17.70 17.07 21.89
CA PHE A 4 -17.74 16.56 20.53
C PHE A 4 -16.33 16.06 20.21
N SER A 5 -16.05 14.81 20.56
CA SER A 5 -15.09 13.95 19.88
C SER A 5 -15.61 13.55 18.49
N GLN A 6 -16.63 14.25 17.98
CA GLN A 6 -17.06 14.19 16.61
C GLN A 6 -15.97 14.76 15.68
N VAL A 7 -15.42 13.86 14.89
CA VAL A 7 -15.36 14.02 13.44
C VAL A 7 -14.44 15.15 12.92
N ASN A 8 -13.18 15.14 13.36
CA ASN A 8 -12.11 15.64 12.46
C ASN A 8 -11.77 14.60 11.36
N ILE A 9 -12.42 13.43 11.39
CA ILE A 9 -12.31 12.36 10.39
C ILE A 9 -12.70 12.92 9.01
N GLY A 10 -13.77 13.70 8.90
CA GLY A 10 -14.22 14.24 7.61
C GLY A 10 -13.40 15.42 7.06
N ILE A 11 -12.91 16.31 7.94
CA ILE A 11 -12.15 17.50 7.51
C ILE A 11 -10.70 17.13 7.15
N ASN A 12 -10.12 16.12 7.81
CA ASN A 12 -8.76 15.66 7.53
C ASN A 12 -8.69 14.48 6.52
N LEU A 13 -9.79 13.78 6.22
CA LEU A 13 -9.85 12.85 5.10
C LEU A 13 -9.73 13.64 3.79
N GLY A 14 -8.54 13.66 3.22
CA GLY A 14 -8.28 14.30 1.92
C GLY A 14 -7.76 15.75 1.99
N ALA A 15 -7.74 16.38 3.17
CA ALA A 15 -7.07 17.68 3.36
C ALA A 15 -5.60 17.57 3.77
N ASN A 16 -5.10 16.35 4.07
CA ASN A 16 -3.72 16.11 4.49
C ASN A 16 -2.94 15.32 3.44
N PHE A 17 -1.67 15.71 3.26
CA PHE A 17 -0.74 15.07 2.32
C PHE A 17 -0.60 13.56 2.56
N ALA A 18 -0.63 13.13 3.83
CA ALA A 18 -0.60 11.72 4.19
C ALA A 18 -1.79 10.93 3.63
N SER A 19 -3.01 11.50 3.67
CA SER A 19 -4.19 10.83 3.10
C SER A 19 -4.11 10.72 1.58
N TRP A 20 -3.57 11.73 0.90
CA TRP A 20 -3.31 11.69 -0.55
C TRP A 20 -2.32 10.58 -0.91
N LEU A 21 -1.20 10.48 -0.19
CA LEU A 21 -0.25 9.39 -0.35
C LEU A 21 -0.92 8.02 -0.10
N GLY A 22 -1.79 7.94 0.89
CA GLY A 22 -2.55 6.72 1.19
C GLY A 22 -3.45 6.29 0.03
N PHE A 23 -4.21 7.21 -0.57
CA PHE A 23 -5.03 6.90 -1.76
C PHE A 23 -4.20 6.43 -2.94
N ILE A 24 -3.07 7.09 -3.20
CA ILE A 24 -2.11 6.69 -4.23
C ILE A 24 -1.64 5.25 -3.96
N GLN A 25 -1.24 4.94 -2.73
CA GLN A 25 -0.81 3.59 -2.37
C GLN A 25 -1.89 2.53 -2.56
N ILE A 26 -3.15 2.82 -2.21
CA ILE A 26 -4.28 1.89 -2.42
C ILE A 26 -4.47 1.60 -3.91
N ILE A 27 -4.50 2.64 -4.73
CA ILE A 27 -4.66 2.51 -6.18
C ILE A 27 -3.50 1.70 -6.77
N PHE A 28 -2.25 2.03 -6.39
CA PHE A 28 -1.08 1.28 -6.81
C PHE A 28 -1.11 -0.18 -6.35
N GLY A 29 -1.54 -0.46 -5.12
CA GLY A 29 -1.68 -1.83 -4.60
C GLY A 29 -2.68 -2.66 -5.41
N LEU A 30 -3.83 -2.08 -5.76
CA LEU A 30 -4.84 -2.72 -6.61
C LEU A 30 -4.30 -2.98 -8.03
N PHE A 31 -3.67 -1.98 -8.65
CA PHE A 31 -3.05 -2.14 -9.98
C PHE A 31 -1.94 -3.18 -9.97
N TYR A 32 -1.11 -3.20 -8.93
CA TYR A 32 -0.04 -4.18 -8.76
C TYR A 32 -0.61 -5.59 -8.64
N LEU A 33 -1.68 -5.80 -7.86
CA LEU A 33 -2.34 -7.10 -7.73
C LEU A 33 -2.84 -7.61 -9.09
N ILE A 34 -3.55 -6.76 -9.84
CA ILE A 34 -4.07 -7.11 -11.18
C ILE A 34 -2.91 -7.43 -12.13
N PHE A 35 -1.89 -6.57 -12.19
CA PHE A 35 -0.73 -6.75 -13.05
C PHE A 35 0.05 -8.03 -12.72
N ALA A 36 0.25 -8.32 -11.43
CA ALA A 36 0.97 -9.48 -10.97
C ALA A 36 0.21 -10.77 -11.30
N ILE A 37 -1.11 -10.81 -11.14
CA ILE A 37 -1.95 -11.94 -11.58
C ILE A 37 -1.83 -12.15 -13.09
N VAL A 38 -1.98 -11.09 -13.89
CA VAL A 38 -1.90 -11.18 -15.36
C VAL A 38 -0.51 -11.64 -15.83
N LYS A 39 0.57 -11.20 -15.18
CA LYS A 39 1.96 -11.56 -15.54
C LYS A 39 2.35 -12.96 -15.05
N LEU A 40 1.82 -13.45 -13.93
CA LEU A 40 2.11 -14.79 -13.42
C LEU A 40 1.55 -15.92 -14.30
N ILE A 41 0.41 -15.68 -14.94
CA ILE A 41 -0.27 -16.67 -15.80
C ILE A 41 0.60 -17.14 -16.99
N PRO A 42 1.20 -16.25 -17.81
CA PRO A 42 2.02 -16.65 -18.96
C PRO A 42 3.47 -17.03 -18.62
N THR A 43 4.04 -16.53 -17.51
CA THR A 43 5.49 -16.63 -17.25
C THR A 43 5.90 -17.88 -16.46
N ARG A 44 4.92 -18.65 -15.93
CA ARG A 44 5.16 -19.88 -15.15
C ARG A 44 5.92 -20.96 -15.92
N SER A 45 5.88 -20.95 -17.25
CA SER A 45 6.56 -21.94 -18.11
C SER A 45 8.04 -21.64 -18.36
N ARG A 46 8.53 -20.43 -18.06
CA ARG A 46 9.89 -19.96 -18.40
C ARG A 46 10.81 -19.72 -17.20
N LEU A 47 10.27 -19.63 -15.98
CA LEU A 47 11.05 -19.32 -14.78
C LEU A 47 11.55 -20.57 -14.03
N SER A 48 12.76 -20.49 -13.50
CA SER A 48 13.29 -21.48 -12.54
C SER A 48 12.34 -21.62 -11.34
N ARG A 49 12.17 -22.84 -10.82
CA ARG A 49 11.26 -23.14 -9.68
C ARG A 49 11.45 -22.19 -8.50
N ILE A 50 12.69 -21.82 -8.20
CA ILE A 50 13.04 -20.93 -7.09
C ILE A 50 12.47 -19.53 -7.34
N ALA A 51 12.65 -18.99 -8.56
CA ALA A 51 12.14 -17.68 -8.92
C ALA A 51 10.60 -17.64 -8.86
N THR A 52 9.94 -18.70 -9.31
CA THR A 52 8.46 -18.82 -9.22
C THR A 52 7.96 -18.79 -7.77
N ILE A 53 8.68 -19.42 -6.84
CA ILE A 53 8.33 -19.39 -5.40
C ILE A 53 8.45 -17.97 -4.85
N PHE A 54 9.56 -17.27 -5.14
CA PHE A 54 9.72 -15.86 -4.71
C PHE A 54 8.63 -14.96 -5.28
N TYR A 55 8.25 -15.13 -6.54
CA TYR A 55 7.16 -14.36 -7.16
C TYR A 55 5.80 -14.62 -6.51
N ILE A 56 5.50 -15.87 -6.13
CA ILE A 56 4.24 -16.21 -5.44
C ILE A 56 4.22 -15.60 -4.03
N ILE A 57 5.32 -15.71 -3.29
CA ILE A 57 5.46 -15.08 -1.97
C ILE A 57 5.25 -13.58 -2.08
N GLN A 58 5.86 -12.94 -3.08
CA GLN A 58 5.69 -11.52 -3.33
C GLN A 58 4.23 -11.15 -3.68
N LEU A 59 3.55 -11.95 -4.52
CA LEU A 59 2.14 -11.73 -4.85
C LEU A 59 1.24 -11.79 -3.62
N ILE A 60 1.52 -12.69 -2.67
CA ILE A 60 0.68 -12.87 -1.49
C ILE A 60 0.96 -11.77 -0.45
N ILE A 61 2.20 -11.32 -0.32
CA ILE A 61 2.61 -10.42 0.77
C ILE A 61 2.53 -8.94 0.38
N LEU A 62 2.98 -8.55 -0.82
CA LEU A 62 3.12 -7.14 -1.19
C LEU A 62 1.78 -6.39 -1.34
N PRO A 63 0.76 -6.94 -2.03
CA PRO A 63 -0.51 -6.22 -2.20
C PRO A 63 -1.25 -5.96 -0.89
N PRO A 64 -1.41 -6.95 0.04
CA PRO A 64 -2.03 -6.66 1.32
C PRO A 64 -1.27 -5.63 2.14
N LEU A 65 0.07 -5.63 2.10
CA LEU A 65 0.88 -4.62 2.79
C LEU A 65 0.64 -3.22 2.23
N LEU A 66 0.60 -3.04 0.90
CA LEU A 66 0.33 -1.76 0.26
C LEU A 66 -1.09 -1.24 0.50
N LEU A 67 -2.07 -2.15 0.50
CA LEU A 67 -3.46 -1.79 0.79
C LEU A 67 -3.62 -1.38 2.25
N LEU A 68 -3.04 -2.15 3.17
CA LEU A 68 -3.10 -1.88 4.60
C LEU A 68 -2.34 -0.60 4.95
N SER A 69 -1.15 -0.38 4.38
CA SER A 69 -0.41 0.88 4.55
C SER A 69 -1.19 2.08 4.03
N GLY A 70 -1.78 1.97 2.84
CA GLY A 70 -2.57 3.03 2.25
C GLY A 70 -3.82 3.36 3.07
N ILE A 71 -4.51 2.35 3.59
CA ILE A 71 -5.66 2.53 4.51
C ILE A 71 -5.23 3.26 5.78
N ILE A 72 -4.11 2.86 6.40
CA ILE A 72 -3.60 3.53 7.60
C ILE A 72 -3.31 5.01 7.32
N LEU A 73 -2.67 5.32 6.19
CA LEU A 73 -2.37 6.69 5.81
C LEU A 73 -3.63 7.53 5.52
N VAL A 74 -4.66 6.93 4.92
CA VAL A 74 -5.94 7.61 4.67
C VAL A 74 -6.62 8.01 5.98
N PHE A 75 -6.76 7.07 6.94
CA PHE A 75 -7.55 7.30 8.15
C PHE A 75 -6.78 7.90 9.32
N GLN A 76 -5.49 7.54 9.46
CA GLN A 76 -4.66 7.89 10.61
C GLN A 76 -3.40 8.65 10.23
N GLY A 77 -3.15 8.92 8.94
CA GLY A 77 -1.94 9.57 8.46
C GLY A 77 -1.66 10.92 9.15
N TRP A 78 -2.69 11.70 9.43
CA TRP A 78 -2.59 13.00 10.10
C TRP A 78 -2.17 12.93 11.59
N ARG A 79 -2.27 11.75 12.22
CA ARG A 79 -1.82 11.49 13.60
C ARG A 79 -0.59 10.57 13.66
N LEU A 80 -0.18 10.02 12.51
CA LEU A 80 0.99 9.17 12.43
C LEU A 80 2.24 10.03 12.59
N ASP A 81 3.18 9.56 13.42
CA ASP A 81 4.47 10.21 13.56
C ASP A 81 5.16 10.35 12.18
N PRO A 82 5.85 11.47 11.91
CA PRO A 82 6.53 11.69 10.62
C PRO A 82 7.48 10.56 10.21
N ILE A 83 8.13 9.91 11.18
CA ILE A 83 9.02 8.76 10.94
C ILE A 83 8.27 7.55 10.38
N LEU A 84 7.03 7.30 10.83
CA LEU A 84 6.19 6.21 10.34
C LEU A 84 5.66 6.52 8.94
N GLN A 85 5.32 7.79 8.65
CA GLN A 85 4.95 8.19 7.29
C GLN A 85 6.13 8.01 6.31
N PHE A 86 7.34 8.35 6.74
CA PHE A 86 8.56 8.12 5.95
C PHE A 86 8.84 6.64 5.71
N GLN A 87 8.63 5.78 6.71
CA GLN A 87 8.72 4.33 6.55
C GLN A 87 7.73 3.82 5.48
N GLN A 88 6.50 4.31 5.45
CA GLN A 88 5.52 3.92 4.42
C GLN A 88 5.96 4.36 3.02
N LEU A 89 6.61 5.52 2.90
CA LEU A 89 7.19 5.98 1.64
C LEU A 89 8.30 5.03 1.19
N ILE A 90 9.27 4.71 2.05
CA ILE A 90 10.35 3.77 1.72
C ILE A 90 9.78 2.40 1.33
N LEU A 91 8.78 1.89 2.05
CA LEU A 91 8.15 0.61 1.74
C LEU A 91 7.51 0.62 0.35
N SER A 92 6.83 1.70 -0.03
CA SER A 92 6.28 1.85 -1.37
C SER A 92 7.36 1.93 -2.46
N ALA A 93 8.48 2.61 -2.20
CA ALA A 93 9.61 2.71 -3.12
C ALA A 93 10.33 1.35 -3.30
N LEU A 94 10.48 0.59 -2.21
CA LEU A 94 11.05 -0.75 -2.24
C LEU A 94 10.20 -1.69 -3.11
N ILE A 95 8.88 -1.64 -2.97
CA ILE A 95 7.96 -2.44 -3.78
C ILE A 95 8.04 -2.06 -5.26
N PHE A 96 8.16 -0.76 -5.56
CA PHE A 96 8.36 -0.31 -6.93
C PHE A 96 9.69 -0.82 -7.51
N TYR A 97 10.77 -0.84 -6.72
CA TYR A 97 12.07 -1.36 -7.13
C TYR A 97 12.07 -2.88 -7.33
N LEU A 98 11.33 -3.63 -6.51
CA LEU A 98 11.28 -5.09 -6.55
C LEU A 98 10.45 -5.67 -7.71
N ARG A 99 9.72 -4.83 -8.44
CA ARG A 99 8.84 -5.21 -9.58
C ARG A 99 9.64 -5.56 -10.84
#